data_AF-A0A819TA71-F1
#
_entry.id   AF-A0A819TA71-F1
#
_cell.length_a   1.000
_cell.length_b   1.000
_cell.length_c   1.000
_cell.angle_alpha   90.00
_cell.angle_beta   90.00
_cell.angle_gamma   90.00
#
_symmetry.space_group_name_H-M   'P 1'
#
loop_
_entity.id
_entity.type
_entity.pdbx_description
1 polymer ?
#
loop_
_entity_poly.entity_id
_entity_poly.type
_entity_poly.pdbx_seq_one_letter_code
_entity_poly.pdbx_strand_id
1 'polypeptide(L)'
;MTSQNLQMSDWSTTETYPSHHQGLSKGTNENKVVPNDTWAVDVNQHHSNDQSNRRGILTSKLSGYCTSLSPFLHGLVLGVVVAGLILAVIIALWLTESTTSTTSTTTTTAIPGWSITGNMNYGRSYHTASVLSNGQVLVAGGYGSSLYLNSAELYDPSTGMWTITGNMSYARSYHTASVLSNGQVLVAGGFGSSLYLNSAELYDPSTGIWTITGNMSYARYYHTASVLSNGQVLVAGGIRNGGLYLNTAELYNPSTGVWTITGNMSYIRHYHTASMLSNGQVLVAGGLQSGLSLNSAELYDPSTRVWTITFSMNYNRSYHRVATLTNGKVLVTGGLGSNSSELYQL
;
A
#
# COMPACT_ATOMS: atom_id res chain seq x y z
N MET A 1 -15.09 47.99 55.85
CA MET A 1 -13.98 47.23 55.26
C MET A 1 -14.60 46.05 54.53
N THR A 2 -15.21 46.33 53.38
CA THR A 2 -14.70 46.04 52.02
C THR A 2 -14.88 44.59 51.60
N SER A 3 -16.11 44.26 51.19
CA SER A 3 -16.39 43.36 50.09
C SER A 3 -16.16 44.12 48.78
N GLN A 4 -15.27 43.66 47.91
CA GLN A 4 -15.22 44.11 46.52
C GLN A 4 -15.26 42.92 45.57
N ASN A 5 -16.33 42.94 44.75
CA ASN A 5 -16.47 42.26 43.48
C ASN A 5 -15.33 42.64 42.53
N LEU A 6 -14.82 41.66 41.79
CA LEU A 6 -14.31 41.87 40.43
C LEU A 6 -14.83 40.73 39.55
N GLN A 7 -15.70 41.10 38.60
CA GLN A 7 -16.01 40.36 37.39
C GLN A 7 -14.88 40.51 36.37
N MET A 8 -14.67 39.49 35.53
CA MET A 8 -14.24 39.51 34.12
C MET A 8 -13.97 38.05 33.72
N SER A 9 -14.34 37.52 32.56
CA SER A 9 -15.11 37.97 31.40
C SER A 9 -15.25 36.74 30.49
N ASP A 10 -16.43 36.54 29.91
CA ASP A 10 -16.71 35.52 28.90
C ASP A 10 -15.77 35.61 27.70
N TRP A 11 -15.27 34.45 27.24
CA TRP A 11 -14.84 34.25 25.86
C TRP A 11 -15.48 32.95 25.36
N SER A 12 -16.65 33.12 24.74
CA SER A 12 -17.21 32.16 23.79
C SER A 12 -16.45 32.30 22.46
N THR A 13 -15.86 31.20 21.98
CA THR A 13 -15.57 31.06 20.55
C THR A 13 -16.51 30.02 19.99
N THR A 14 -17.55 30.54 19.34
CA THR A 14 -18.46 29.87 18.42
C THR A 14 -17.67 29.27 17.26
N GLU A 15 -17.62 27.94 17.17
CA GLU A 15 -17.44 27.27 15.88
C GLU A 15 -18.82 27.00 15.27
N THR A 16 -19.10 27.76 14.23
CA THR A 16 -20.29 27.67 13.39
C THR A 16 -20.27 26.38 12.57
N TYR A 17 -21.15 25.43 12.92
CA TYR A 17 -21.58 24.37 12.01
C TYR A 17 -22.61 24.93 11.02
N PRO A 18 -22.45 24.78 9.69
CA PRO A 18 -23.52 25.09 8.76
C PRO A 18 -24.59 23.98 8.80
N SER A 19 -25.73 24.30 9.39
CA SER A 19 -26.96 23.52 9.30
C SER A 19 -27.64 23.78 7.95
N HIS A 20 -27.55 22.83 7.03
CA HIS A 20 -28.44 22.83 5.86
C HIS A 20 -29.68 21.98 6.16
N HIS A 21 -30.75 22.69 6.53
CA HIS A 21 -32.12 22.25 6.27
C HIS A 21 -32.30 22.12 4.75
N GLN A 22 -32.69 20.94 4.28
CA GLN A 22 -33.36 20.76 3.00
C GLN A 22 -34.75 20.20 3.28
N GLY A 23 -35.74 20.99 2.85
CA GLY A 23 -37.14 20.66 2.94
C GLY A 23 -37.52 19.54 1.98
N LEU A 24 -38.48 18.75 2.42
CA LEU A 24 -39.20 17.77 1.62
C LEU A 24 -39.99 18.49 0.51
N SER A 25 -39.88 18.02 -0.73
CA SER A 25 -40.99 18.07 -1.67
C SER A 25 -41.13 16.72 -2.38
N LYS A 26 -42.33 16.16 -2.26
CA LYS A 26 -42.82 14.99 -2.99
C LYS A 26 -43.13 15.43 -4.43
N GLY A 27 -42.74 14.61 -5.40
CA GLY A 27 -43.20 14.70 -6.79
C GLY A 27 -43.36 13.29 -7.36
N THR A 28 -44.61 12.90 -7.54
CA THR A 28 -45.11 11.60 -8.00
C THR A 28 -45.17 11.49 -9.53
N ASN A 29 -45.03 10.24 -10.02
CA ASN A 29 -45.60 9.67 -11.26
C ASN A 29 -45.08 10.25 -12.60
N GLU A 30 -44.94 9.53 -13.72
CA GLU A 30 -45.72 8.40 -14.21
C GLU A 30 -45.03 7.71 -15.41
N ASN A 31 -45.41 6.45 -15.63
CA ASN A 31 -45.07 5.57 -16.76
C ASN A 31 -45.28 6.18 -18.15
N LYS A 32 -44.41 5.83 -19.13
CA LYS A 32 -44.83 5.52 -20.51
C LYS A 32 -43.93 4.46 -21.15
N VAL A 33 -44.49 3.26 -21.29
CA VAL A 33 -44.18 2.24 -22.31
C VAL A 33 -44.90 2.65 -23.59
N VAL A 34 -44.33 2.46 -24.81
CA VAL A 34 -44.69 1.56 -25.95
C VAL A 34 -43.83 1.92 -27.22
N PRO A 35 -43.80 1.21 -28.38
CA PRO A 35 -42.70 0.30 -28.77
C PRO A 35 -42.12 0.50 -30.20
N ASN A 36 -41.18 -0.39 -30.56
CA ASN A 36 -40.79 -0.92 -31.90
C ASN A 36 -40.33 0.04 -33.02
N ASP A 37 -39.13 -0.20 -33.57
CA ASP A 37 -39.05 -0.94 -34.85
C ASP A 37 -37.63 -1.46 -35.16
N THR A 38 -37.65 -2.70 -35.64
CA THR A 38 -36.63 -3.57 -36.23
C THR A 38 -35.92 -2.96 -37.44
N TRP A 39 -34.68 -3.37 -37.74
CA TRP A 39 -34.22 -3.90 -39.04
C TRP A 39 -33.05 -4.90 -38.81
N ALA A 40 -33.28 -6.18 -39.09
CA ALA A 40 -32.27 -7.23 -39.17
C ALA A 40 -32.63 -8.17 -40.34
N VAL A 41 -31.72 -8.30 -41.32
CA VAL A 41 -31.67 -9.26 -42.45
C VAL A 41 -30.22 -9.16 -42.98
N ASP A 42 -29.43 -10.16 -43.35
CA ASP A 42 -29.49 -11.62 -43.33
C ASP A 42 -28.04 -12.17 -43.35
N VAL A 43 -27.86 -13.32 -42.67
CA VAL A 43 -27.16 -14.55 -43.07
C VAL A 43 -26.01 -14.49 -44.10
N ASN A 44 -24.83 -14.97 -43.68
CA ASN A 44 -23.96 -15.76 -44.56
C ASN A 44 -23.33 -16.94 -43.81
N GLN A 45 -23.53 -18.12 -44.39
CA GLN A 45 -23.15 -19.45 -43.89
C GLN A 45 -21.70 -19.83 -44.25
N HIS A 46 -21.16 -20.75 -43.44
CA HIS A 46 -20.29 -21.89 -43.76
C HIS A 46 -19.06 -21.71 -44.68
N HIS A 47 -17.86 -21.98 -44.13
CA HIS A 47 -17.26 -23.33 -44.17
C HIS A 47 -15.93 -23.40 -43.40
N SER A 48 -15.74 -24.56 -42.77
CA SER A 48 -14.58 -25.02 -41.98
C SER A 48 -13.57 -25.80 -42.82
N ASN A 49 -12.30 -25.78 -42.35
CA ASN A 49 -11.21 -26.76 -42.51
C ASN A 49 -10.72 -27.13 -43.93
N ASP A 50 -9.40 -27.07 -44.18
CA ASP A 50 -8.54 -28.26 -44.06
C ASP A 50 -7.03 -27.93 -44.24
N GLN A 51 -6.20 -28.58 -43.44
CA GLN A 51 -4.74 -28.64 -43.48
C GLN A 51 -4.37 -30.09 -43.82
N SER A 52 -3.81 -30.37 -44.99
CA SER A 52 -2.83 -31.45 -45.23
C SER A 52 -2.62 -31.73 -46.73
N ASN A 53 -1.44 -32.25 -47.05
CA ASN A 53 -1.10 -32.95 -48.30
C ASN A 53 -1.03 -32.17 -49.62
N ARG A 54 0.16 -31.64 -49.92
CA ARG A 54 0.74 -31.74 -51.28
C ARG A 54 2.22 -32.14 -51.22
N ARG A 55 2.47 -33.41 -50.87
CA ARG A 55 3.66 -34.17 -51.31
C ARG A 55 3.25 -34.99 -52.54
N GLY A 56 4.06 -34.95 -53.60
CA GLY A 56 3.79 -35.58 -54.90
C GLY A 56 2.98 -34.62 -55.78
N ILE A 57 3.46 -34.12 -56.91
CA ILE A 57 3.98 -34.85 -58.06
C ILE A 57 4.92 -33.87 -58.79
N LEU A 58 6.23 -34.12 -58.73
CA LEU A 58 7.25 -33.43 -59.52
C LEU A 58 8.08 -34.50 -60.25
N THR A 59 7.40 -35.37 -61.00
CA THR A 59 8.02 -36.42 -61.81
C THR A 59 7.15 -36.71 -63.04
N SER A 60 7.36 -35.97 -64.13
CA SER A 60 7.27 -36.50 -65.52
C SER A 60 7.34 -35.35 -66.53
N LYS A 61 8.55 -34.91 -66.90
CA LYS A 61 8.83 -34.28 -68.21
C LYS A 61 10.34 -34.07 -68.39
N LEU A 62 11.10 -35.15 -68.30
CA LEU A 62 12.51 -35.18 -68.71
C LEU A 62 12.81 -36.60 -69.24
N SER A 63 12.40 -36.84 -70.49
CA SER A 63 12.88 -37.95 -71.30
C SER A 63 13.00 -37.45 -72.74
N GLY A 64 14.23 -37.25 -73.16
CA GLY A 64 14.62 -36.69 -74.46
C GLY A 64 16.13 -36.48 -74.46
N TYR A 65 16.86 -37.59 -74.46
CA TYR A 65 18.32 -37.59 -74.49
C TYR A 65 18.85 -37.40 -75.92
N CYS A 66 19.88 -36.54 -75.99
CA CYS A 66 21.10 -36.68 -76.79
C CYS A 66 21.04 -36.49 -78.32
N THR A 67 21.52 -35.33 -78.78
CA THR A 67 22.55 -35.28 -79.83
C THR A 67 23.51 -34.09 -79.61
N SER A 68 24.80 -34.43 -79.52
CA SER A 68 26.01 -33.60 -79.62
C SER A 68 26.21 -32.43 -78.65
N LEU A 69 26.97 -32.64 -77.57
CA LEU A 69 27.69 -31.59 -76.87
C LEU A 69 29.13 -32.01 -76.62
N SER A 70 30.05 -31.14 -77.02
CA SER A 70 31.50 -31.33 -76.98
C SER A 70 32.03 -31.31 -75.52
N PRO A 71 33.20 -31.91 -75.25
CA PRO A 71 33.77 -32.01 -73.91
C PRO A 71 34.14 -30.68 -73.23
N PHE A 72 33.91 -29.54 -73.89
CA PHE A 72 34.19 -28.21 -73.35
C PHE A 72 33.11 -27.66 -72.40
N LEU A 73 31.89 -28.22 -72.36
CA LEU A 73 30.78 -27.63 -71.59
C LEU A 73 30.60 -28.19 -70.16
N HIS A 74 31.26 -29.29 -69.81
CA HIS A 74 31.16 -29.86 -68.44
C HIS A 74 32.01 -29.11 -67.41
N GLY A 75 33.14 -28.50 -67.82
CA GLY A 75 33.97 -27.69 -66.93
C GLY A 75 33.37 -26.32 -66.58
N LEU A 76 32.58 -25.76 -67.49
CA LEU A 76 31.94 -24.45 -67.30
C LEU A 76 30.75 -24.53 -66.33
N VAL A 77 29.94 -25.59 -66.40
CA VAL A 77 28.78 -25.77 -65.52
C VAL A 77 29.22 -26.09 -64.08
N LEU A 78 30.29 -26.86 -63.88
CA LEU A 78 30.84 -27.13 -62.55
C LEU A 78 31.49 -25.88 -61.94
N GLY A 79 32.17 -25.06 -62.75
CA GLY A 79 32.78 -23.80 -62.30
C GLY A 79 31.76 -22.74 -61.87
N VAL A 80 30.63 -22.62 -62.58
CA VAL A 80 29.56 -21.67 -62.23
C VAL A 80 28.82 -22.08 -60.95
N VAL A 81 28.63 -23.38 -60.71
CA VAL A 81 28.00 -23.89 -59.47
C VAL A 81 28.93 -23.71 -58.25
N VAL A 82 30.24 -23.94 -58.42
CA VAL A 82 31.22 -23.72 -57.34
C VAL A 82 31.41 -22.23 -57.04
N ALA A 83 31.46 -21.36 -58.06
CA ALA A 83 31.53 -19.91 -57.87
C ALA A 83 30.25 -19.35 -57.21
N GLY A 84 29.08 -19.87 -57.57
CA GLY A 84 27.81 -19.50 -56.94
C GLY A 84 27.70 -19.92 -55.46
N LEU A 85 28.22 -21.11 -55.12
CA LEU A 85 28.28 -21.59 -53.73
C LEU A 85 29.29 -20.81 -52.89
N ILE A 86 30.45 -20.46 -53.44
CA ILE A 86 31.44 -19.62 -52.75
C ILE A 86 30.88 -18.21 -52.53
N LEU A 87 30.19 -17.62 -53.51
CA LEU A 87 29.54 -16.32 -53.37
C LEU A 87 28.42 -16.36 -52.32
N ALA A 88 27.63 -17.43 -52.26
CA ALA A 88 26.58 -17.60 -51.25
C ALA A 88 27.15 -17.76 -49.84
N VAL A 89 28.28 -18.45 -49.68
CA VAL A 89 28.99 -18.58 -48.39
C VAL A 89 29.63 -17.27 -47.97
N ILE A 90 30.19 -16.49 -48.91
CA ILE A 90 30.72 -15.14 -48.63
C ILE A 90 29.57 -14.20 -48.22
N ILE A 91 28.42 -14.21 -48.91
CA ILE A 91 27.24 -13.41 -48.52
C ILE A 91 26.71 -13.84 -47.14
N ALA A 92 26.69 -15.15 -46.84
CA ALA A 92 26.30 -15.65 -45.53
C ALA A 92 27.27 -15.25 -44.41
N LEU A 93 28.59 -15.20 -44.70
CA LEU A 93 29.63 -14.72 -43.79
C LEU A 93 29.61 -13.19 -43.61
N TRP A 94 29.12 -12.45 -44.60
CA TRP A 94 28.91 -10.99 -44.52
C TRP A 94 27.61 -10.59 -43.80
N LEU A 95 26.68 -11.52 -43.57
CA LEU A 95 25.40 -11.26 -42.88
C LEU A 95 25.39 -11.70 -41.41
N THR A 96 26.44 -12.35 -40.92
CA THR A 96 26.64 -12.61 -39.49
C THR A 96 27.42 -11.48 -38.84
N GLU A 97 26.89 -10.25 -38.91
CA GLU A 97 27.26 -9.24 -37.93
C GLU A 97 26.63 -9.67 -36.60
N SER A 98 27.48 -10.12 -35.66
CA SER A 98 27.06 -10.38 -34.29
C SER A 98 26.58 -9.06 -33.70
N THR A 99 25.27 -8.89 -33.55
CA THR A 99 24.69 -7.81 -32.75
C THR A 99 25.01 -8.08 -31.29
N THR A 100 26.22 -7.72 -30.85
CA THR A 100 26.50 -7.56 -29.43
C THR A 100 25.72 -6.33 -28.98
N SER A 101 24.53 -6.53 -28.41
CA SER A 101 23.83 -5.46 -27.72
C SER A 101 24.63 -5.13 -26.47
N THR A 102 25.54 -4.18 -26.58
CA THR A 102 26.17 -3.58 -25.41
C THR A 102 25.09 -2.77 -24.71
N THR A 103 24.40 -3.39 -23.74
CA THR A 103 23.60 -2.65 -22.77
C THR A 103 24.56 -1.80 -21.96
N SER A 104 24.77 -0.57 -22.42
CA SER A 104 25.37 0.49 -21.64
C SER A 104 24.45 0.76 -20.46
N THR A 105 24.67 0.08 -19.33
CA THR A 105 24.10 0.50 -18.05
C THR A 105 24.74 1.83 -17.71
N THR A 106 24.12 2.92 -18.15
CA THR A 106 24.34 4.23 -17.57
C THR A 106 23.90 4.12 -16.12
N THR A 107 24.86 3.88 -15.22
CA THR A 107 24.70 4.18 -13.79
C THR A 107 24.58 5.69 -13.70
N THR A 108 23.38 6.20 -13.95
CA THR A 108 22.99 7.54 -13.54
C THR A 108 23.11 7.58 -12.03
N THR A 109 24.20 8.18 -11.55
CA THR A 109 24.39 8.49 -10.15
C THR A 109 23.18 9.30 -9.73
N ALA A 110 22.29 8.71 -8.91
CA ALA A 110 21.11 9.40 -8.43
C ALA A 110 21.57 10.69 -7.72
N ILE A 111 21.23 11.84 -8.28
CA ILE A 111 21.51 13.12 -7.66
C ILE A 111 20.59 13.21 -6.43
N PRO A 112 21.12 13.45 -5.21
CA PRO A 112 20.29 13.64 -4.04
C PRO A 112 19.26 14.76 -4.29
N GLY A 113 17.98 14.43 -4.28
CA GLY A 113 16.93 15.39 -4.59
C GLY A 113 15.55 14.75 -4.65
N TRP A 114 14.54 15.60 -4.76
CA TRP A 114 13.15 15.18 -4.96
C TRP A 114 12.87 15.04 -6.46
N SER A 115 12.27 13.92 -6.85
CA SER A 115 11.77 13.69 -8.21
C SER A 115 10.28 13.36 -8.16
N ILE A 116 9.52 13.90 -9.12
CA ILE A 116 8.12 13.56 -9.29
C ILE A 116 8.02 12.11 -9.81
N THR A 117 7.09 11.33 -9.27
CA THR A 117 6.72 9.98 -9.72
C THR A 117 5.23 9.94 -10.07
N GLY A 118 4.67 8.77 -10.39
CA GLY A 118 3.25 8.62 -10.68
C GLY A 118 2.35 9.15 -9.57
N ASN A 119 1.15 9.59 -9.96
CA ASN A 119 0.12 10.10 -9.04
C ASN A 119 -0.75 8.94 -8.51
N MET A 120 -1.14 9.02 -7.24
CA MET A 120 -2.25 8.19 -6.74
C MET A 120 -3.55 8.54 -7.47
N ASN A 121 -4.44 7.57 -7.57
CA ASN A 121 -5.77 7.72 -8.18
C ASN A 121 -6.70 8.53 -7.27
N TYR A 122 -6.52 8.45 -5.95
CA TYR A 122 -7.27 9.23 -4.98
C TYR A 122 -6.35 10.04 -4.07
N GLY A 123 -6.53 11.36 -4.05
CA GLY A 123 -5.93 12.22 -3.03
C GLY A 123 -6.46 11.86 -1.64
N ARG A 124 -5.56 11.72 -0.67
CA ARG A 124 -5.90 11.23 0.68
C ARG A 124 -4.96 11.76 1.76
N SER A 125 -5.49 12.02 2.95
CA SER A 125 -4.73 12.29 4.18
C SER A 125 -5.02 11.21 5.23
N TYR A 126 -4.20 11.11 6.27
CA TYR A 126 -4.43 10.20 7.42
C TYR A 126 -4.57 8.71 7.05
N HIS A 127 -4.01 8.35 5.89
CA HIS A 127 -3.84 6.99 5.40
C HIS A 127 -2.62 6.35 6.06
N THR A 128 -2.48 5.04 5.87
CA THR A 128 -1.27 4.30 6.22
C THR A 128 -0.50 3.96 4.94
N ALA A 129 0.83 3.86 5.05
CA ALA A 129 1.71 3.39 3.98
C ALA A 129 2.60 2.28 4.53
N SER A 130 2.61 1.12 3.90
CA SER A 130 3.34 -0.08 4.34
C SER A 130 4.18 -0.66 3.21
N VAL A 131 5.48 -0.79 3.43
CA VAL A 131 6.37 -1.49 2.50
C VAL A 131 6.11 -2.99 2.61
N LEU A 132 5.75 -3.60 1.49
CA LEU A 132 5.47 -5.03 1.39
C LEU A 132 6.76 -5.82 1.12
N SER A 133 6.73 -7.13 1.33
CA SER A 133 7.88 -8.01 1.12
C SER A 133 8.38 -8.03 -0.33
N ASN A 134 7.51 -7.73 -1.29
CA ASN A 134 7.86 -7.60 -2.70
C ASN A 134 8.42 -6.22 -3.09
N GLY A 135 8.62 -5.31 -2.12
CA GLY A 135 9.16 -3.97 -2.34
C GLY A 135 8.13 -2.91 -2.77
N GLN A 136 6.88 -3.31 -3.06
CA GLN A 136 5.80 -2.35 -3.32
C GLN A 136 5.35 -1.67 -2.02
N VAL A 137 4.69 -0.52 -2.14
CA VAL A 137 4.11 0.20 -0.99
C VAL A 137 2.59 0.13 -1.08
N LEU A 138 1.96 -0.48 -0.09
CA LEU A 138 0.52 -0.42 0.11
C LEU A 138 0.15 0.88 0.80
N VAL A 139 -0.72 1.67 0.16
CA VAL A 139 -1.38 2.82 0.77
C VAL A 139 -2.85 2.51 0.98
N ALA A 140 -3.33 2.56 2.23
CA ALA A 140 -4.67 2.14 2.58
C ALA A 140 -5.45 3.23 3.35
N GLY A 141 -6.73 3.37 3.00
CA GLY A 141 -7.70 4.23 3.67
C GLY A 141 -7.33 5.71 3.64
N GLY A 142 -7.67 6.42 4.71
CA GLY A 142 -7.50 7.86 4.81
C GLY A 142 -8.79 8.64 4.58
N TYR A 143 -8.66 9.96 4.58
CA TYR A 143 -9.73 10.90 4.27
C TYR A 143 -9.44 11.54 2.91
N GLY A 144 -10.37 11.37 1.97
CA GLY A 144 -10.29 11.95 0.63
C GLY A 144 -10.83 13.38 0.58
N SER A 145 -11.28 13.81 -0.60
CA SER A 145 -11.84 15.15 -0.81
C SER A 145 -13.08 15.44 0.02
N SER A 146 -13.93 14.44 0.28
CA SER A 146 -15.19 14.65 1.03
C SER A 146 -15.64 13.45 1.85
N LEU A 147 -14.91 12.33 1.80
CA LEU A 147 -15.33 11.07 2.42
C LEU A 147 -14.13 10.31 2.96
N TYR A 148 -14.38 9.50 3.98
CA TYR A 148 -13.48 8.45 4.42
C TYR A 148 -13.33 7.41 3.31
N LEU A 149 -12.10 7.00 3.05
CA LEU A 149 -11.79 6.02 2.01
C LEU A 149 -11.68 4.63 2.61
N ASN A 150 -12.27 3.66 1.93
CA ASN A 150 -11.99 2.23 2.10
C ASN A 150 -11.04 1.70 1.01
N SER A 151 -10.66 2.53 0.04
CA SER A 151 -9.79 2.14 -1.06
C SER A 151 -8.34 2.00 -0.63
N ALA A 152 -7.62 1.14 -1.36
CA ALA A 152 -6.18 0.98 -1.23
C ALA A 152 -5.51 0.97 -2.62
N GLU A 153 -4.26 1.39 -2.64
CA GLU A 153 -3.45 1.48 -3.85
C GLU A 153 -2.04 0.95 -3.58
N LEU A 154 -1.43 0.35 -4.60
CA LEU A 154 -0.05 -0.13 -4.58
C LEU A 154 0.82 0.80 -5.40
N TYR A 155 1.91 1.28 -4.81
CA TYR A 155 3.00 1.92 -5.54
C TYR A 155 4.08 0.90 -5.86
N ASP A 156 4.49 0.83 -7.12
CA ASP A 156 5.64 0.06 -7.57
C ASP A 156 6.83 1.00 -7.82
N PRO A 157 7.87 0.97 -6.96
CA PRO A 157 9.05 1.81 -7.13
C PRO A 157 9.85 1.54 -8.40
N SER A 158 9.71 0.35 -9.02
CA SER A 158 10.46 -0.02 -10.24
C SER A 158 9.91 0.64 -11.49
N THR A 159 8.60 0.92 -11.50
CA THR A 159 7.89 1.54 -12.63
C THR A 159 7.43 2.96 -12.33
N GLY A 160 7.42 3.35 -11.04
CA GLY A 160 6.86 4.63 -10.58
C GLY A 160 5.33 4.71 -10.70
N MET A 161 4.66 3.58 -10.90
CA MET A 161 3.22 3.51 -11.18
C MET A 161 2.41 3.21 -9.92
N TRP A 162 1.18 3.73 -9.89
CA TRP A 162 0.16 3.39 -8.89
C TRP A 162 -0.92 2.50 -9.49
N THR A 163 -1.29 1.44 -8.77
CA THR A 163 -2.36 0.52 -9.17
C THR A 163 -3.39 0.41 -8.05
N ILE A 164 -4.68 0.53 -8.37
CA ILE A 164 -5.77 0.27 -7.42
C ILE A 164 -5.80 -1.22 -7.09
N THR A 165 -5.91 -1.56 -5.81
CA THR A 165 -6.10 -2.94 -5.34
C THR A 165 -7.47 -3.11 -4.69
N GLY A 166 -7.75 -4.25 -4.06
CA GLY A 166 -9.00 -4.50 -3.35
C GLY A 166 -9.32 -3.41 -2.32
N ASN A 167 -10.61 -3.25 -2.04
CA ASN A 167 -11.10 -2.30 -1.04
C ASN A 167 -11.35 -2.98 0.30
N MET A 168 -11.10 -2.26 1.39
CA MET A 168 -11.56 -2.64 2.72
C MET A 168 -13.09 -2.63 2.78
N SER A 169 -13.64 -3.39 3.72
CA SER A 169 -15.07 -3.42 4.03
C SER A 169 -15.50 -2.13 4.73
N TYR A 170 -14.62 -1.57 5.57
CA TYR A 170 -14.87 -0.34 6.30
C TYR A 170 -13.91 0.77 5.89
N ALA A 171 -14.46 1.93 5.55
CA ALA A 171 -13.66 3.13 5.35
C ALA A 171 -13.03 3.57 6.67
N ARG A 172 -11.74 3.92 6.65
CA ARG A 172 -10.99 4.23 7.87
C ARG A 172 -9.89 5.27 7.64
N SER A 173 -9.76 6.24 8.53
CA SER A 173 -8.58 7.11 8.68
C SER A 173 -8.06 7.08 10.11
N TYR A 174 -6.83 7.59 10.36
CA TYR A 174 -6.13 7.47 11.66
C TYR A 174 -6.08 6.04 12.23
N HIS A 175 -6.20 5.05 11.36
CA HIS A 175 -6.00 3.65 11.67
C HIS A 175 -4.51 3.34 11.67
N THR A 176 -4.14 2.19 12.22
CA THR A 176 -2.78 1.67 12.13
C THR A 176 -2.70 0.57 11.07
N ALA A 177 -1.53 0.38 10.47
CA ALA A 177 -1.22 -0.73 9.58
C ALA A 177 0.05 -1.42 10.06
N SER A 178 0.04 -2.75 10.11
CA SER A 178 1.14 -3.59 10.58
C SER A 178 1.40 -4.70 9.58
N VAL A 179 2.60 -4.72 8.99
CA VAL A 179 3.06 -5.83 8.14
C VAL A 179 3.41 -7.01 9.04
N LEU A 180 2.73 -8.12 8.84
CA LEU A 180 2.86 -9.33 9.65
C LEU A 180 3.96 -10.24 9.10
N SER A 181 4.43 -11.18 9.92
CA SER A 181 5.48 -12.13 9.54
C SER A 181 5.10 -13.04 8.36
N ASN A 182 3.80 -13.27 8.15
CA ASN A 182 3.27 -14.01 7.01
C ASN A 182 3.13 -13.15 5.73
N GLY A 183 3.52 -11.88 5.76
CA GLY A 183 3.45 -10.95 4.63
C GLY A 183 2.12 -10.22 4.47
N GLN A 184 1.07 -10.59 5.22
CA GLN A 184 -0.19 -9.86 5.21
C GLN A 184 -0.06 -8.52 5.94
N VAL A 185 -0.97 -7.58 5.66
CA VAL A 185 -1.04 -6.30 6.36
C VAL A 185 -2.31 -6.23 7.21
N LEU A 186 -2.16 -6.14 8.53
CA LEU A 186 -3.26 -5.86 9.44
C LEU A 186 -3.54 -4.36 9.48
N VAL A 187 -4.77 -3.96 9.16
CA VAL A 187 -5.26 -2.61 9.46
C VAL A 187 -6.24 -2.67 10.63
N ALA A 188 -6.09 -1.77 11.60
CA ALA A 188 -6.88 -1.81 12.83
C ALA A 188 -7.37 -0.42 13.26
N GLY A 189 -8.63 -0.39 13.69
CA GLY A 189 -9.29 0.81 14.22
C GLY A 189 -9.42 1.95 13.22
N GLY A 190 -9.29 3.17 13.73
CA GLY A 190 -9.52 4.41 13.02
C GLY A 190 -10.94 4.94 13.20
N PHE A 191 -11.28 5.93 12.38
CA PHE A 191 -12.60 6.52 12.29
C PHE A 191 -13.07 6.46 10.83
N GLY A 192 -14.32 6.02 10.66
CA GLY A 192 -14.96 5.88 9.36
C GLY A 192 -16.14 6.84 9.19
N SER A 193 -16.97 6.59 8.18
CA SER A 193 -18.10 7.44 7.78
C SER A 193 -19.23 7.55 8.79
N SER A 194 -19.42 6.57 9.65
CA SER A 194 -20.53 6.54 10.60
C SER A 194 -20.12 6.32 12.05
N LEU A 195 -18.90 5.81 12.31
CA LEU A 195 -18.49 5.37 13.66
C LEU A 195 -16.97 5.39 13.85
N TYR A 196 -16.57 5.40 15.13
CA TYR A 196 -15.24 4.99 15.57
C TYR A 196 -15.11 3.47 15.47
N LEU A 197 -14.02 2.99 14.91
CA LEU A 197 -13.86 1.57 14.56
C LEU A 197 -13.10 0.81 15.64
N ASN A 198 -13.65 -0.33 16.03
CA ASN A 198 -12.92 -1.42 16.70
C ASN A 198 -12.59 -2.57 15.74
N SER A 199 -13.03 -2.49 14.49
CA SER A 199 -12.80 -3.53 13.49
C SER A 199 -11.38 -3.52 12.94
N ALA A 200 -10.95 -4.69 12.51
CA ALA A 200 -9.68 -4.91 11.85
C ALA A 200 -9.85 -5.78 10.60
N GLU A 201 -8.97 -5.59 9.64
CA GLU A 201 -8.98 -6.31 8.37
C GLU A 201 -7.55 -6.70 7.98
N LEU A 202 -7.39 -7.80 7.25
CA LEU A 202 -6.13 -8.28 6.71
C LEU A 202 -6.12 -8.08 5.20
N TYR A 203 -5.08 -7.45 4.68
CA TYR A 203 -4.77 -7.44 3.26
C TYR A 203 -3.79 -8.57 2.94
N ASP A 204 -4.11 -9.35 1.92
CA ASP A 204 -3.19 -10.32 1.32
C ASP A 204 -2.59 -9.75 0.03
N PRO A 205 -1.29 -9.39 0.02
CA PRO A 205 -0.62 -8.88 -1.18
C PRO A 205 -0.61 -9.83 -2.38
N SER A 206 -0.71 -11.13 -2.16
CA SER A 206 -0.64 -12.12 -3.25
C SER A 206 -1.93 -12.18 -4.07
N THR A 207 -3.06 -11.82 -3.47
CA THR A 207 -4.39 -11.85 -4.08
C THR A 207 -5.01 -10.48 -4.25
N GLY A 208 -4.51 -9.47 -3.52
CA GLY A 208 -5.11 -8.14 -3.46
C GLY A 208 -6.42 -8.10 -2.67
N ILE A 209 -6.75 -9.15 -1.92
CA ILE A 209 -8.03 -9.30 -1.21
C ILE A 209 -7.91 -8.81 0.24
N TRP A 210 -8.95 -8.14 0.70
CA TRP A 210 -9.15 -7.80 2.12
C TRP A 210 -10.09 -8.80 2.79
N THR A 211 -9.75 -9.23 4.00
CA THR A 211 -10.58 -10.13 4.82
C THR A 211 -10.80 -9.54 6.20
N ILE A 212 -12.05 -9.50 6.66
CA ILE A 212 -12.38 -9.10 8.03
C ILE A 212 -11.81 -10.12 9.02
N THR A 213 -11.18 -9.64 10.09
CA THR A 213 -10.69 -10.47 11.20
C THR A 213 -11.40 -10.09 12.51
N GLY A 214 -10.97 -10.63 13.65
CA GLY A 214 -11.55 -10.30 14.95
C GLY A 214 -11.52 -8.80 15.25
N ASN A 215 -12.43 -8.38 16.13
CA ASN A 215 -12.56 -6.99 16.56
C ASN A 215 -11.85 -6.74 17.88
N MET A 216 -11.30 -5.54 18.05
CA MET A 216 -10.87 -5.04 19.35
C MET A 216 -12.07 -4.87 20.30
N SER A 217 -11.80 -4.91 21.59
CA SER A 217 -12.78 -4.66 22.66
C SER A 217 -13.20 -3.20 22.70
N TYR A 218 -12.27 -2.29 22.39
CA TYR A 218 -12.52 -0.86 22.31
C TYR A 218 -12.23 -0.33 20.92
N ALA A 219 -13.09 0.57 20.43
CA ALA A 219 -12.79 1.37 19.25
C ALA A 219 -11.61 2.32 19.56
N ARG A 220 -10.73 2.54 18.59
CA ARG A 220 -9.50 3.34 18.79
C ARG A 220 -9.13 4.11 17.54
N TYR A 221 -8.82 5.38 17.68
CA TYR A 221 -8.06 6.17 16.70
C TYR A 221 -6.95 6.96 17.40
N TYR A 222 -5.92 7.37 16.66
CA TYR A 222 -4.67 7.93 17.23
C TYR A 222 -3.96 7.03 18.26
N HIS A 223 -4.21 5.72 18.18
CA HIS A 223 -3.49 4.70 18.90
C HIS A 223 -2.20 4.33 18.14
N THR A 224 -1.29 3.66 18.81
CA THR A 224 -0.12 3.06 18.17
C THR A 224 -0.33 1.56 17.97
N ALA A 225 0.38 0.99 17.00
CA ALA A 225 0.48 -0.46 16.80
C ALA A 225 1.95 -0.86 16.71
N SER A 226 2.31 -2.00 17.31
CA SER A 226 3.68 -2.54 17.30
C SER A 226 3.65 -4.04 17.07
N VAL A 227 4.31 -4.51 16.02
CA VAL A 227 4.52 -5.94 15.76
C VAL A 227 5.61 -6.44 16.72
N LEU A 228 5.24 -7.37 17.60
CA LEU A 228 6.08 -7.93 18.65
C LEU A 228 6.99 -9.04 18.10
N SER A 229 8.08 -9.33 18.80
CA SER A 229 9.03 -10.40 18.40
C SER A 229 8.38 -11.78 18.32
N ASN A 230 7.27 -12.00 19.05
CA ASN A 230 6.49 -13.23 18.99
C ASN A 230 5.44 -13.25 17.85
N GLY A 231 5.41 -12.22 17.00
CA GLY A 231 4.50 -12.08 15.86
C GLY A 231 3.13 -11.49 16.19
N GLN A 232 2.79 -11.26 17.46
CA GLN A 232 1.55 -10.57 17.83
C GLN A 232 1.63 -9.08 17.52
N VAL A 233 0.48 -8.40 17.45
CA VAL A 233 0.44 -6.94 17.31
C VAL A 233 -0.14 -6.32 18.58
N LEU A 234 0.63 -5.47 19.25
CA LEU A 234 0.17 -4.66 20.36
C LEU A 234 -0.45 -3.37 19.83
N VAL A 235 -1.69 -3.07 20.20
CA VAL A 235 -2.28 -1.73 20.05
C VAL A 235 -2.41 -1.06 21.41
N ALA A 236 -2.03 0.21 21.52
CA ALA A 236 -2.00 0.92 22.79
C ALA A 236 -2.58 2.34 22.70
N GLY A 237 -3.35 2.70 23.73
CA GLY A 237 -3.93 4.04 23.90
C GLY A 237 -4.89 4.44 22.78
N GLY A 238 -4.85 5.72 22.43
CA GLY A 238 -5.76 6.36 21.48
C GLY A 238 -7.01 6.92 22.14
N ILE A 239 -8.01 7.18 21.31
CA ILE A 239 -9.30 7.74 21.71
C ILE A 239 -10.39 6.76 21.28
N ARG A 240 -11.36 6.49 22.17
CA ARG A 240 -12.56 5.69 21.85
C ARG A 240 -13.77 6.57 21.54
N ASN A 241 -14.88 5.92 21.20
CA ASN A 241 -16.17 6.59 21.00
C ASN A 241 -16.54 7.47 22.21
N GLY A 242 -17.11 8.65 21.94
CA GLY A 242 -17.45 9.66 22.94
C GLY A 242 -16.26 10.51 23.42
N GLY A 243 -15.12 10.47 22.72
CA GLY A 243 -13.95 11.31 23.03
C GLY A 243 -13.16 10.86 24.26
N LEU A 244 -13.38 9.64 24.74
CA LEU A 244 -12.72 9.12 25.94
C LEU A 244 -11.31 8.63 25.61
N TYR A 245 -10.32 9.20 26.28
CA TYR A 245 -8.91 8.84 26.12
C TYR A 245 -8.60 7.49 26.78
N LEU A 246 -7.83 6.65 26.10
CA LEU A 246 -7.51 5.30 26.54
C LEU A 246 -6.10 5.23 27.14
N ASN A 247 -5.98 4.48 28.23
CA ASN A 247 -4.72 3.90 28.71
C ASN A 247 -4.67 2.38 28.48
N THR A 248 -5.71 1.80 27.88
CA THR A 248 -5.81 0.37 27.65
C THR A 248 -4.99 -0.07 26.44
N ALA A 249 -4.58 -1.33 26.44
CA ALA A 249 -3.89 -1.96 25.32
C ALA A 249 -4.49 -3.35 25.02
N GLU A 250 -4.34 -3.79 23.77
CA GLU A 250 -4.83 -5.10 23.31
C GLU A 250 -3.79 -5.77 22.41
N LEU A 251 -3.78 -7.09 22.41
CA LEU A 251 -2.91 -7.92 21.57
C LEU A 251 -3.74 -8.63 20.50
N TYR A 252 -3.37 -8.48 19.24
CA TYR A 252 -3.87 -9.30 18.15
C TYR A 252 -2.97 -10.52 17.96
N ASN A 253 -3.56 -11.70 17.84
CA ASN A 253 -2.86 -12.91 17.42
C ASN A 253 -3.17 -13.23 15.94
N PRO A 254 -2.21 -13.05 15.02
CA PRO A 254 -2.41 -13.33 13.61
C PRO A 254 -2.80 -14.76 13.27
N SER A 255 -2.39 -15.76 14.07
CA SER A 255 -2.67 -17.17 13.77
C SER A 255 -4.12 -17.55 14.05
N THR A 256 -4.81 -16.81 14.92
CA THR A 256 -6.20 -17.09 15.32
C THR A 256 -7.16 -15.98 14.93
N GLY A 257 -6.67 -14.79 14.58
CA GLY A 257 -7.49 -13.61 14.33
C GLY A 257 -8.13 -13.02 15.59
N VAL A 258 -7.68 -13.42 16.78
CA VAL A 258 -8.30 -13.02 18.06
C VAL A 258 -7.57 -11.84 18.69
N TRP A 259 -8.34 -10.89 19.23
CA TRP A 259 -7.85 -9.82 20.10
C TRP A 259 -7.99 -10.20 21.58
N THR A 260 -7.03 -9.79 22.40
CA THR A 260 -7.05 -10.02 23.85
C THR A 260 -6.61 -8.76 24.58
N ILE A 261 -7.39 -8.33 25.57
CA ILE A 261 -6.99 -7.23 26.47
C ILE A 261 -5.72 -7.61 27.23
N THR A 262 -4.77 -6.69 27.30
CA THR A 262 -3.52 -6.87 28.05
C THR A 262 -3.42 -5.81 29.17
N GLY A 263 -2.28 -5.73 29.86
CA GLY A 263 -2.04 -4.71 30.87
C GLY A 263 -2.31 -3.29 30.36
N ASN A 264 -2.67 -2.39 31.28
CA ASN A 264 -2.94 -0.99 30.98
C ASN A 264 -1.72 -0.13 31.28
N MET A 265 -1.53 0.93 30.49
CA MET A 265 -0.62 2.02 30.82
C MET A 265 -1.11 2.77 32.06
N SER A 266 -0.18 3.41 32.76
CA SER A 266 -0.45 4.27 33.91
C SER A 266 -1.11 5.58 33.51
N TYR A 267 -0.77 6.07 32.31
CA TYR A 267 -1.31 7.32 31.77
C TYR A 267 -2.20 7.05 30.55
N ILE A 268 -3.27 7.85 30.43
CA ILE A 268 -4.05 7.92 29.20
C ILE A 268 -3.24 8.67 28.14
N ARG A 269 -3.18 8.15 26.91
CA ARG A 269 -2.31 8.71 25.86
C ARG A 269 -2.93 8.55 24.49
N HIS A 270 -2.90 9.60 23.70
CA HIS A 270 -3.15 9.59 22.25
C HIS A 270 -2.12 10.51 21.57
N TYR A 271 -1.87 10.34 20.26
CA TYR A 271 -0.75 11.01 19.56
C TYR A 271 0.62 10.79 20.21
N HIS A 272 0.76 9.69 20.94
CA HIS A 272 2.04 9.21 21.46
C HIS A 272 2.74 8.40 20.37
N THR A 273 3.99 8.06 20.62
CA THR A 273 4.74 7.14 19.77
C THR A 273 4.98 5.83 20.50
N ALA A 274 5.13 4.75 19.73
CA ALA A 274 5.54 3.45 20.23
C ALA A 274 6.73 2.95 19.41
N SER A 275 7.68 2.29 20.07
CA SER A 275 8.87 1.76 19.41
C SER A 275 9.28 0.45 20.04
N MET A 276 9.50 -0.55 19.19
CA MET A 276 10.10 -1.80 19.60
C MET A 276 11.58 -1.58 19.92
N LEU A 277 11.99 -2.01 21.11
CA LEU A 277 13.38 -1.98 21.56
C LEU A 277 14.08 -3.31 21.22
N SER A 278 15.41 -3.28 21.19
CA SER A 278 16.24 -4.46 20.90
C SER A 278 16.07 -5.60 21.91
N ASN A 279 15.65 -5.29 23.13
CA ASN A 279 15.34 -6.27 24.17
C ASN A 279 13.92 -6.85 24.07
N GLY A 280 13.14 -6.48 23.04
CA GLY A 280 11.78 -6.97 22.81
C GLY A 280 10.68 -6.23 23.56
N GLN A 281 11.00 -5.22 24.38
CA GLN A 281 10.01 -4.36 25.03
C GLN A 281 9.51 -3.28 24.06
N VAL A 282 8.31 -2.77 24.30
CA VAL A 282 7.76 -1.63 23.56
C VAL A 282 7.83 -0.38 24.43
N LEU A 283 8.63 0.61 23.99
CA LEU A 283 8.64 1.95 24.59
C LEU A 283 7.48 2.77 24.04
N VAL A 284 6.69 3.35 24.93
CA VAL A 284 5.64 4.30 24.59
C VAL A 284 5.95 5.63 25.24
N ALA A 285 6.00 6.71 24.46
CA ALA A 285 6.48 8.01 24.91
C ALA A 285 5.54 9.17 24.55
N GLY A 286 5.38 10.09 25.51
CA GLY A 286 4.65 11.34 25.35
C GLY A 286 3.17 11.16 25.00
N GLY A 287 2.69 11.98 24.08
CA GLY A 287 1.29 12.07 23.68
C GLY A 287 0.53 13.13 24.46
N LEU A 288 -0.80 13.10 24.33
CA LEU A 288 -1.71 13.99 25.02
C LEU A 288 -2.52 13.24 26.08
N GLN A 289 -2.66 13.90 27.24
CA GLN A 289 -3.61 13.56 28.29
C GLN A 289 -4.52 14.77 28.50
N SER A 290 -5.80 14.64 28.17
CA SER A 290 -6.81 15.69 28.38
C SER A 290 -6.38 17.08 27.87
N GLY A 291 -5.74 17.13 26.70
CA GLY A 291 -5.25 18.36 26.07
C GLY A 291 -3.84 18.80 26.49
N LEU A 292 -3.22 18.14 27.47
CA LEU A 292 -1.86 18.45 27.92
C LEU A 292 -0.85 17.46 27.34
N SER A 293 0.25 17.99 26.78
CA SER A 293 1.37 17.17 26.33
C SER A 293 2.07 16.49 27.51
N LEU A 294 2.37 15.20 27.36
CA LEU A 294 3.12 14.40 28.33
C LEU A 294 4.60 14.35 27.95
N ASN A 295 5.46 14.26 28.96
CA ASN A 295 6.86 13.85 28.79
C ASN A 295 7.13 12.43 29.32
N SER A 296 6.18 11.84 30.05
CA SER A 296 6.34 10.51 30.62
C SER A 296 6.47 9.44 29.54
N ALA A 297 7.18 8.37 29.86
CA ALA A 297 7.35 7.20 29.02
C ALA A 297 7.13 5.91 29.83
N GLU A 298 6.70 4.86 29.15
CA GLU A 298 6.37 3.56 29.74
C GLU A 298 6.89 2.44 28.84
N LEU A 299 7.33 1.35 29.47
CA LEU A 299 7.77 0.13 28.79
C LEU A 299 6.71 -0.95 28.96
N TYR A 300 6.27 -1.52 27.86
CA TYR A 300 5.50 -2.76 27.87
C TYR A 300 6.44 -3.95 27.67
N ASP A 301 6.35 -4.92 28.57
CA ASP A 301 7.02 -6.22 28.43
C ASP A 301 6.02 -7.26 27.90
N PRO A 302 6.18 -7.74 26.65
CA PRO A 302 5.30 -8.76 26.08
C PRO A 302 5.26 -10.09 26.82
N SER A 303 6.33 -10.45 27.54
CA SER A 303 6.44 -11.73 28.23
C SER A 303 5.61 -11.77 29.51
N THR A 304 5.59 -10.65 30.24
CA THR A 304 4.83 -10.50 31.48
C THR A 304 3.50 -9.78 31.29
N ARG A 305 3.31 -9.11 30.16
CA ARG A 305 2.14 -8.26 29.83
C ARG A 305 1.95 -7.08 30.78
N VAL A 306 3.05 -6.62 31.38
CA VAL A 306 3.07 -5.53 32.36
C VAL A 306 3.62 -4.25 31.71
N TRP A 307 3.05 -3.12 32.13
CA TRP A 307 3.58 -1.79 31.84
C TRP A 307 4.36 -1.27 33.05
N THR A 308 5.54 -0.71 32.79
CA THR A 308 6.40 -0.10 33.81
C THR A 308 6.76 1.32 33.40
N ILE A 309 6.60 2.29 34.30
CA ILE A 309 7.05 3.66 34.07
C ILE A 309 8.58 3.67 33.96
N THR A 310 9.11 4.34 32.94
CA THR A 310 10.55 4.55 32.76
C THR A 310 10.89 6.05 32.82
N PHE A 311 12.15 6.40 32.58
CA PHE A 311 12.59 7.80 32.57
C PHE A 311 11.78 8.64 31.58
N SER A 312 11.30 9.78 32.06
CA SER A 312 10.59 10.76 31.23
C SER A 312 11.54 11.48 30.28
N MET A 313 10.98 11.94 29.16
CA MET A 313 11.61 12.98 28.35
C MET A 313 11.77 14.27 29.19
N ASN A 314 12.75 15.10 28.84
CA ASN A 314 12.96 16.40 29.45
C ASN A 314 11.86 17.39 29.07
N TYR A 315 11.22 17.19 27.91
CA TYR A 315 10.17 18.07 27.40
C TYR A 315 8.87 17.31 27.14
N ASN A 316 7.75 17.99 27.41
CA ASN A 316 6.41 17.52 27.05
C ASN A 316 6.25 17.54 25.53
N ARG A 317 5.79 16.42 24.95
CA ARG A 317 5.64 16.30 23.49
C ARG A 317 4.42 15.49 23.10
N SER A 318 3.67 16.00 22.14
CA SER A 318 2.65 15.27 21.37
C SER A 318 2.90 15.48 19.88
N TYR A 319 2.33 14.61 19.02
CA TYR A 319 2.53 14.66 17.57
C TYR A 319 4.01 14.59 17.13
N HIS A 320 4.90 14.12 18.02
CA HIS A 320 6.32 13.98 17.74
C HIS A 320 6.57 12.74 16.87
N ARG A 321 7.74 12.69 16.25
CA ARG A 321 8.19 11.51 15.50
C ARG A 321 9.26 10.77 16.28
N VAL A 322 9.31 9.47 16.04
CA VAL A 322 10.33 8.60 16.58
C VAL A 322 11.01 7.81 15.46
N ALA A 323 12.32 7.65 15.60
CA ALA A 323 13.12 6.71 14.82
C ALA A 323 13.89 5.79 15.77
N THR A 324 13.73 4.48 15.58
CA THR A 324 14.63 3.50 16.20
C THR A 324 15.92 3.45 15.38
N LEU A 325 17.05 3.69 16.04
CA LEU A 325 18.37 3.72 15.42
C LEU A 325 18.97 2.32 15.34
N THR A 326 19.94 2.13 14.43
CA THR A 326 20.63 0.83 14.24
C THR A 326 21.36 0.33 15.48
N ASN A 327 21.72 1.23 16.40
CA ASN A 327 22.33 0.91 17.69
C ASN A 327 21.28 0.59 18.79
N GLY A 328 20.00 0.46 18.44
CA GLY A 328 18.91 0.13 19.35
C GLY A 328 18.38 1.30 20.19
N LYS A 329 18.96 2.49 20.06
CA LYS A 329 18.46 3.70 20.73
C LYS A 329 17.23 4.24 20.01
N VAL A 330 16.41 5.00 20.74
CA VAL A 330 15.21 5.62 20.20
C VAL A 330 15.39 7.13 20.18
N LEU A 331 15.39 7.72 18.98
CA LEU A 331 15.45 9.17 18.79
C LEU A 331 14.05 9.74 18.67
N VAL A 332 13.72 10.67 19.56
CA VAL A 332 12.48 11.47 19.55
C VAL A 332 12.81 12.86 19.01
N THR A 333 12.08 13.32 17.99
CA THR A 333 12.27 14.67 17.42
C THR A 333 10.95 15.41 17.24
N GLY A 334 11.02 16.74 17.40
CA GLY A 334 9.91 17.65 17.16
C GLY A 334 8.69 17.42 18.06
N GLY A 335 7.51 17.67 17.50
CA GLY A 335 6.22 17.64 18.18
C GLY A 335 5.78 19.00 18.73
N LEU A 336 4.53 19.07 19.18
CA LEU A 336 4.00 20.24 19.85
C LEU A 336 4.55 20.30 21.29
N GLY A 337 5.17 21.43 21.63
CA GLY A 337 5.70 21.70 22.97
C GLY A 337 7.22 21.93 23.03
N SER A 338 8.00 21.49 22.03
CA SER A 338 9.45 21.73 21.99
C SER A 338 10.07 21.49 20.60
N ASN A 339 11.12 22.25 20.26
CA ASN A 339 11.96 22.03 19.07
C ASN A 339 13.18 21.14 19.34
N SER A 340 13.36 20.62 20.56
CA SER A 340 14.53 19.81 20.90
C SER A 340 14.42 18.38 20.36
N SER A 341 15.52 17.63 20.44
CA SER A 341 15.60 16.21 20.09
C SER A 341 16.18 15.44 21.28
N GLU A 342 15.66 14.25 21.55
CA GLU A 342 16.00 13.47 22.74
C GLU A 342 16.26 12.01 22.37
N LEU A 343 17.27 11.42 22.98
CA LEU A 343 17.69 10.06 22.74
C LEU A 343 17.38 9.21 23.97
N TYR A 344 16.51 8.22 23.80
CA TYR A 344 16.28 7.20 24.82
C TYR A 344 17.24 6.04 24.60
N GLN A 345 17.89 5.64 25.69
CA GLN A 345 18.78 4.49 25.77
C GLN A 345 18.42 3.72 27.04
N LEU A 346 18.25 2.41 26.92
CA LEU A 346 18.11 1.50 28.06
C LEU A 346 19.39 1.44 28.90
#